data_AF-A0A2K9NJ41-F1
#
_entry.id   AF-A0A2K9NJ41-F1
#
_cell.length_a   1.000
_cell.length_b   1.000
_cell.length_c   1.000
_cell.angle_alpha   90.00
_cell.angle_beta   90.00
_cell.angle_gamma   90.00
#
_symmetry.space_group_name_H-M   'P 1'
#
loop_
_entity.id
_entity.type
_entity.pdbx_description
1 polymer ?
#
loop_
_entity_poly.entity_id
_entity_poly.type
_entity_poly.pdbx_seq_one_letter_code
_entity_poly.pdbx_strand_id
1 'polypeptide(L)' 'MSKEEFKEIRRSIGRTQEDLASDLGVRTRTISRYENGEVPIPAAIAAAVKALSK' A
#
# COMPACT_ATOMS: atom_id res chain seq x y z
N MET A 1 -8.41 6.47 -1.22
CA MET A 1 -8.09 6.07 0.16
C MET A 1 -7.00 7.00 0.67
N SER A 2 -6.93 7.26 1.98
CA SER A 2 -5.88 8.14 2.53
C SER A 2 -4.55 7.40 2.67
N LYS A 3 -3.44 8.15 2.81
CA LYS A 3 -2.12 7.55 3.06
C LYS A 3 -2.05 6.87 4.42
N GLU A 4 -2.79 7.39 5.40
CA GLU A 4 -2.94 6.82 6.73
C GLU A 4 -3.68 5.48 6.65
N GLU A 5 -4.84 5.42 5.97
CA GLU A 5 -5.62 4.19 5.77
C GLU A 5 -4.79 3.10 5.06
N PHE A 6 -4.06 3.48 4.02
CA PHE A 6 -3.18 2.56 3.29
C PHE A 6 -2.09 1.97 4.19
N LYS A 7 -1.42 2.82 4.98
CA LYS A 7 -0.34 2.43 5.88
C LYS A 7 -0.84 1.56 7.04
N GLU A 8 -2.02 1.86 7.55
CA GLU A 8 -2.69 1.07 8.60
C GLU A 8 -3.04 -0.32 8.09
N ILE A 9 -3.64 -0.44 6.90
CA ILE A 9 -3.97 -1.76 6.33
C ILE A 9 -2.71 -2.59 6.17
N ARG A 10 -1.64 -2.03 5.57
CA ARG A 10 -0.37 -2.75 5.42
C ARG A 10 0.18 -3.26 6.75
N ARG A 11 0.17 -2.40 7.78
CA ARG A 11 0.64 -2.78 9.13
C ARG A 11 -0.25 -3.83 9.78
N SER A 12 -1.57 -3.75 9.58
CA SER A 12 -2.52 -4.71 10.14
C SER A 12 -2.34 -6.13 9.59
N ILE A 13 -1.89 -6.27 8.34
CA ILE A 13 -1.56 -7.55 7.71
C ILE A 13 -0.10 -7.98 7.94
N GLY A 14 0.65 -7.28 8.81
CA GLY A 14 2.02 -7.65 9.19
C GLY A 14 3.07 -7.48 8.09
N ARG A 15 2.78 -6.73 7.02
CA ARG A 15 3.67 -6.56 5.86
C ARG A 15 4.60 -5.37 6.01
N THR A 16 5.86 -5.52 5.59
CA THR A 16 6.76 -4.38 5.35
C THR A 16 6.37 -3.65 4.06
N GLN A 17 6.95 -2.48 3.80
CA GLN A 17 6.75 -1.79 2.50
C GLN A 17 7.27 -2.62 1.32
N GLU A 18 8.32 -3.41 1.54
CA GLU A 18 8.93 -4.28 0.52
C GLU A 18 8.05 -5.51 0.25
N ASP A 19 7.50 -6.14 1.29
CA ASP A 19 6.56 -7.25 1.12
C ASP A 19 5.34 -6.79 0.34
N LEU A 20 4.74 -5.65 0.72
CA LEU A 20 3.57 -5.14 0.02
C LEU A 20 3.89 -4.75 -1.43
N ALA A 21 5.07 -4.20 -1.68
CA ALA A 21 5.50 -3.89 -3.04
C ALA A 21 5.59 -5.17 -3.89
N SER A 22 6.13 -6.24 -3.32
CA SER A 22 6.22 -7.55 -3.96
C SER A 22 4.84 -8.15 -4.23
N ASP A 23 3.94 -8.11 -3.24
CA ASP A 23 2.54 -8.58 -3.37
C ASP A 23 1.78 -7.85 -4.50
N LEU A 24 2.07 -6.56 -4.70
CA LEU A 24 1.39 -5.71 -5.68
C LEU A 24 2.13 -5.59 -7.02
N GLY A 25 3.30 -6.21 -7.17
CA GLY A 25 4.11 -6.11 -8.40
C GLY A 25 4.64 -4.70 -8.70
N VAL A 26 4.89 -3.89 -7.67
CA VAL A 26 5.43 -2.53 -7.79
C VAL A 26 6.79 -2.41 -7.09
N ARG A 27 7.46 -1.26 -7.25
CA ARG A 27 8.70 -0.98 -6.52
C ARG A 27 8.40 -0.51 -5.09
N THR A 28 9.25 -0.86 -4.12
CA THR A 28 9.15 -0.38 -2.72
C THR A 28 9.07 1.15 -2.63
N ARG A 29 9.79 1.87 -3.49
CA ARG A 29 9.69 3.33 -3.59
C ARG A 29 8.27 3.80 -3.92
N THR A 30 7.53 3.08 -4.75
CA THR A 30 6.14 3.41 -5.09
C THR A 30 5.26 3.36 -3.83
N ILE A 31 5.42 2.32 -3.01
CA ILE A 31 4.71 2.18 -1.73
C ILE A 31 5.07 3.33 -0.78
N SER A 32 6.36 3.66 -0.65
CA SER A 32 6.81 4.78 0.18
C SER A 32 6.18 6.12 -0.24
N ARG A 33 6.12 6.41 -1.55
CA ARG A 33 5.49 7.63 -2.08
C ARG A 33 4.00 7.70 -1.76
N TYR A 34 3.29 6.56 -1.80
CA TYR A 34 1.89 6.48 -1.38
C TYR A 34 1.73 6.80 0.11
N GLU A 35 2.54 6.18 0.97
CA GLU A 35 2.46 6.38 2.43
C GLU A 35 2.90 7.77 2.90
N ASN A 36 3.75 8.45 2.13
CA ASN A 36 4.15 9.83 2.40
C ASN A 36 3.16 10.86 1.84
N GLY A 37 2.30 10.45 0.89
CA GLY A 37 1.39 11.34 0.17
C GLY A 37 2.08 12.15 -0.93
N GLU A 38 3.23 11.70 -1.43
CA GLU A 38 3.95 12.34 -2.54
C GLU A 38 3.21 12.15 -3.87
N VAL A 39 2.44 11.07 -3.99
CA VAL A 39 1.56 10.80 -5.14
C VAL A 39 0.23 10.21 -4.67
N PRO A 40 -0.85 10.46 -5.42
CA PRO A 40 -2.13 9.83 -5.12
C PRO A 40 -2.06 8.31 -5.29
N ILE A 41 -2.83 7.60 -4.47
CA ILE A 41 -2.95 6.14 -4.51
C ILE A 41 -3.96 5.76 -5.60
N PRO A 42 -3.56 5.02 -6.65
CA PRO A 42 -4.48 4.58 -7.70
C PRO A 42 -5.59 3.69 -7.14
N ALA A 43 -6.80 3.78 -7.71
CA ALA A 43 -7.94 2.99 -7.28
C ALA A 43 -7.68 1.46 -7.34
N ALA A 44 -6.94 0.99 -8.35
CA ALA A 44 -6.56 -0.42 -8.47
C ALA A 44 -5.65 -0.88 -7.32
N ILE A 45 -4.67 -0.06 -6.94
CA ILE A 45 -3.79 -0.34 -5.80
C ILE A 45 -4.58 -0.34 -4.48
N ALA A 46 -5.48 0.64 -4.30
CA ALA A 46 -6.35 0.68 -3.13
C ALA A 46 -7.25 -0.56 -3.01
N ALA A 47 -7.81 -1.03 -4.12
CA ALA A 47 -8.61 -2.26 -4.15
C ALA A 47 -7.77 -3.51 -3.83
N ALA A 48 -6.57 -3.60 -4.41
CA ALA A 48 -5.67 -4.73 -4.17
C ALA A 48 -5.24 -4.83 -2.70
N VAL A 49 -4.86 -3.71 -2.07
CA VAL A 49 -4.50 -3.69 -0.65
C VAL A 49 -5.67 -4.08 0.26
N LYS A 50 -6.89 -3.64 -0.05
CA LYS A 50 -8.09 -4.05 0.69
C LYS A 50 -8.42 -5.53 0.52
N ALA A 51 -8.04 -6.14 -0.60
CA ALA A 51 -8.23 -7.57 -0.82
C ALA A 51 -7.25 -8.43 -0.01
N LEU A 52 -6.05 -7.89 0.31
CA LEU A 52 -5.06 -8.58 1.14
C LEU A 52 -5.39 -8.60 2.64
N SER A 53 -6.31 -7.75 3.09
CA SER A 53 -6.75 -7.66 4.49
C SER A 53 -8.08 -8.37 4.79
N LYS A 54 -8.63 -9.10 3.82
CA LYS A 54 -9.82 -9.95 3.98
C LYS A 54 -9.40 -11.41 4.10
#